data_AF-A0A0B4U447-F1
#
_entry.id   AF-A0A0B4U447-F1
#
_cell.length_a   1.000
_cell.length_b   1.000
_cell.length_c   1.000
_cell.angle_alpha   90.00
_cell.angle_beta   90.00
_cell.angle_gamma   90.00
#
_symmetry.space_group_name_H-M   'P 1'
#
loop_
_entity.id
_entity.type
_entity.pdbx_description
1 polymer ?
#
loop_
_entity_poly.entity_id
_entity_poly.type
_entity_poly.pdbx_seq_one_letter_code
_entity_poly.pdbx_strand_id
1 'polypeptide(L)'
;DLVTETDKACEDLIFNHLKQCYPTHKFIGEETTAACGISELTNEPTWIVDPLDGTTNFVHGFPLVCISIGLTIGKVPTVGVVYNPIMEELFTGVQGKGAFLNGNPIKVSSQSELVKCLLATEAGTKRDKATLDASTDRIKSLLFKVRSVRMSGSCALNLCGI
;
A
#
# COMPACT_ATOMS: atom_id res chain seq x y z
N ASP A 1 -2.31 -16.10 -2.18
CA ASP A 1 -2.00 -14.95 -3.05
C ASP A 1 -1.43 -15.40 -4.37
N LEU A 2 -1.58 -14.53 -5.37
CA LEU A 2 -0.80 -14.57 -6.59
C LEU A 2 0.51 -13.85 -6.30
N VAL A 3 1.62 -14.45 -6.72
CA VAL A 3 2.95 -13.85 -6.75
C VAL A 3 3.51 -14.15 -8.13
N THR A 4 4.07 -13.15 -8.80
CA THR A 4 4.69 -13.32 -10.12
C THR A 4 6.22 -13.23 -10.03
N GLU A 5 6.90 -13.62 -11.11
CA GLU A 5 8.35 -13.40 -11.23
C GLU A 5 8.69 -11.90 -11.18
N THR A 6 7.75 -11.04 -11.58
CA THR A 6 7.90 -9.58 -11.54
C THR A 6 7.96 -9.05 -10.11
N ASP A 7 7.12 -9.54 -9.19
CA ASP A 7 7.12 -9.12 -7.78
C ASP A 7 8.52 -9.33 -7.16
N LYS A 8 9.09 -10.51 -7.37
CA LYS A 8 10.45 -10.87 -6.89
C LYS A 8 11.53 -10.01 -7.54
N ALA A 9 11.48 -9.84 -8.87
CA ALA A 9 12.47 -9.04 -9.59
C ALA A 9 12.46 -7.57 -9.13
N CYS A 10 11.26 -7.01 -8.88
CA CYS A 10 11.10 -5.67 -8.33
C CYS A 10 11.65 -5.58 -6.90
N GLU A 11 11.34 -6.53 -6.02
CA GLU A 11 11.86 -6.54 -4.65
C GLU A 11 13.38 -6.62 -4.62
N ASP A 12 13.98 -7.52 -5.41
CA ASP A 12 15.44 -7.68 -5.51
C ASP A 12 16.11 -6.39 -6.00
N LEU A 13 15.54 -5.73 -7.00
CA LEU A 13 16.05 -4.46 -7.52
C LEU A 13 16.03 -3.38 -6.43
N ILE A 14 14.90 -3.23 -5.73
CA ILE A 14 14.72 -2.23 -4.68
C ILE A 14 15.65 -2.53 -3.50
N PHE A 15 15.69 -3.78 -3.04
CA PHE A 15 16.55 -4.22 -1.94
C PHE A 15 18.03 -3.93 -2.24
N ASN A 16 18.53 -4.36 -3.39
CA ASN A 16 19.93 -4.18 -3.77
C ASN A 16 20.31 -2.70 -3.85
N HIS A 17 19.44 -1.88 -4.45
CA HIS A 17 19.65 -0.43 -4.53
C HIS A 17 19.69 0.23 -3.14
N LEU A 18 18.70 -0.08 -2.29
CA LEU A 18 18.64 0.46 -0.93
C LEU A 18 19.81 -0.01 -0.07
N LYS A 19 20.23 -1.27 -0.21
CA LYS A 19 21.37 -1.83 0.52
C LYS A 19 22.68 -1.17 0.13
N GLN A 20 22.86 -0.82 -1.14
CA GLN A 20 24.03 -0.09 -1.62
C GLN A 20 24.07 1.35 -1.05
N CYS A 21 22.95 2.06 -1.07
CA CYS A 21 22.85 3.43 -0.59
C CYS A 21 22.86 3.52 0.95
N TYR A 22 22.26 2.54 1.63
CA TYR A 22 22.08 2.51 3.09
C TYR A 22 22.46 1.14 3.69
N PRO A 23 23.76 0.78 3.73
CA PRO A 23 24.21 -0.56 4.12
C PRO A 23 23.79 -1.00 5.54
N THR A 24 23.54 -0.05 6.43
CA THR A 24 23.16 -0.30 7.83
C THR A 24 21.66 -0.37 8.06
N HIS A 25 20.84 0.07 7.10
CA HIS A 25 19.38 0.02 7.25
C HIS A 25 18.87 -1.41 7.17
N LYS A 26 17.75 -1.67 7.84
CA LYS A 26 17.00 -2.93 7.76
C LYS A 26 16.00 -2.89 6.61
N PHE A 27 15.49 -4.05 6.25
CA PHE A 27 14.54 -4.23 5.16
C PHE A 27 13.46 -5.22 5.57
N ILE A 28 12.20 -4.89 5.26
CA ILE A 28 11.02 -5.74 5.40
C ILE A 28 10.29 -5.68 4.07
N GLY A 29 10.48 -6.70 3.24
CA GLY A 29 9.77 -6.86 1.96
C GLY A 29 8.59 -7.82 2.11
N GLU A 30 7.55 -7.65 1.31
CA GLU A 30 6.42 -8.58 1.24
C GLU A 30 6.89 -10.00 0.87
N GLU A 31 7.68 -10.14 -0.21
CA GLU A 31 8.07 -11.43 -0.75
C GLU A 31 9.07 -12.13 0.15
N THR A 32 10.04 -11.37 0.69
CA THR A 32 10.95 -11.85 1.72
C THR A 32 10.18 -12.31 2.97
N THR A 33 9.15 -11.58 3.39
CA THR A 33 8.33 -11.97 4.55
C THR A 33 7.52 -13.23 4.28
N ALA A 34 6.97 -13.36 3.07
CA ALA A 34 6.25 -14.56 2.65
C ALA A 34 7.16 -15.80 2.63
N ALA A 35 8.43 -15.65 2.23
CA ALA A 35 9.40 -16.74 2.14
C ALA A 35 10.08 -17.10 3.48
N CYS A 36 10.43 -16.09 4.29
CA CYS A 36 11.30 -16.24 5.47
C CYS A 36 10.59 -16.00 6.80
N GLY A 37 9.32 -15.58 6.78
CA GLY A 37 8.54 -15.20 7.95
C GLY A 37 8.65 -13.71 8.30
N ILE A 38 7.83 -13.30 9.27
CA ILE A 38 7.69 -11.89 9.68
C ILE A 38 8.97 -11.42 10.36
N SER A 39 9.59 -10.39 9.79
CA SER A 39 10.68 -9.66 10.43
C SER A 39 10.12 -8.67 11.46
N GLU A 40 10.72 -8.62 12.65
CA GLU A 40 10.32 -7.67 13.68
C GLU A 40 10.74 -6.24 13.30
N LEU A 41 9.81 -5.29 13.40
CA LEU A 41 10.13 -3.88 13.28
C LEU A 41 10.86 -3.37 14.52
N THR A 42 12.13 -3.00 14.36
CA THR A 42 13.00 -2.48 15.43
C THR A 42 13.04 -0.94 15.44
N ASN A 43 13.84 -0.36 16.33
CA ASN A 43 14.07 1.09 16.35
C ASN A 43 15.05 1.56 15.26
N GLU A 44 15.73 0.62 14.59
CA GLU A 44 16.68 0.94 13.52
C GLU A 44 15.94 1.45 12.27
N PRO A 45 16.57 2.31 11.45
CA PRO A 45 16.00 2.70 10.16
C PRO A 45 15.67 1.46 9.32
N THR A 46 14.40 1.31 8.98
CA THR A 46 13.88 0.12 8.31
C THR A 46 13.04 0.51 7.11
N TRP A 47 13.44 0.01 5.93
CA TRP A 47 12.67 0.11 4.71
C TRP A 47 11.58 -0.98 4.70
N ILE A 48 10.34 -0.58 4.45
CA ILE A 48 9.19 -1.48 4.31
C ILE A 48 8.73 -1.37 2.87
N VAL A 49 8.74 -2.49 2.14
CA VAL A 49 8.53 -2.49 0.70
C VAL A 49 7.46 -3.51 0.32
N ASP A 50 6.52 -3.06 -0.47
CA ASP A 50 5.62 -3.88 -1.26
C ASP A 50 5.98 -3.61 -2.73
N PRO A 51 6.60 -4.60 -3.42
CA PRO A 51 7.14 -4.41 -4.76
C PRO A 51 6.05 -4.32 -5.83
N LEU A 52 4.83 -4.78 -5.55
CA LEU A 52 3.69 -4.80 -6.48
C LEU A 52 2.35 -4.95 -5.73
N ASP A 53 1.83 -3.85 -5.19
CA ASP A 53 0.49 -3.83 -4.62
C ASP A 53 -0.55 -3.92 -5.76
N GLY A 54 -1.48 -4.85 -5.61
CA GLY A 54 -2.45 -5.18 -6.64
C GLY A 54 -1.97 -6.23 -7.64
N THR A 55 -1.22 -7.26 -7.22
CA THR A 55 -0.77 -8.37 -8.09
C THR A 55 -1.90 -9.00 -8.92
N THR A 56 -3.13 -9.11 -8.37
CA THR A 56 -4.29 -9.59 -9.14
C THR A 56 -4.65 -8.62 -10.27
N ASN A 57 -4.63 -7.32 -10.00
CA ASN A 57 -4.84 -6.31 -11.02
C ASN A 57 -3.77 -6.40 -12.11
N PHE A 58 -2.50 -6.57 -11.73
CA PHE A 58 -1.38 -6.73 -12.66
C PHE A 58 -1.59 -7.93 -13.60
N VAL A 59 -1.89 -9.11 -13.04
CA VAL A 59 -2.11 -10.35 -13.82
C VAL A 59 -3.27 -10.19 -14.83
N HIS A 60 -4.27 -9.39 -14.50
CA HIS A 60 -5.43 -9.14 -15.36
C HIS A 60 -5.32 -7.87 -16.23
N GLY A 61 -4.20 -7.13 -16.16
CA GLY A 61 -4.01 -5.88 -16.90
C GLY A 61 -4.91 -4.72 -16.42
N PHE A 62 -5.41 -4.78 -15.19
CA PHE A 62 -6.18 -3.69 -14.59
C PHE A 62 -5.20 -2.59 -14.08
N PRO A 63 -5.42 -1.30 -14.39
CA PRO A 63 -4.37 -0.28 -14.31
C PRO A 63 -4.04 0.23 -12.89
N LEU A 64 -4.72 -0.28 -11.87
CA LEU A 64 -4.53 0.12 -10.48
C LEU A 64 -3.54 -0.83 -9.80
N VAL A 65 -2.26 -0.61 -10.07
CA VAL A 65 -1.12 -1.32 -9.48
C VAL A 65 -0.09 -0.30 -9.05
N CYS A 66 0.67 -0.58 -8.00
CA CYS A 66 1.75 0.33 -7.60
C CYS A 66 2.90 -0.36 -6.88
N ILE A 67 4.03 0.35 -6.83
CA ILE A 67 5.16 0.03 -5.96
C ILE A 67 5.01 0.92 -4.71
N SER A 68 5.13 0.34 -3.52
CA SER A 68 5.05 1.07 -2.24
C SER A 68 6.33 0.90 -1.44
N ILE A 69 6.96 2.02 -1.08
CA ILE A 69 8.21 2.07 -0.32
C ILE A 69 8.05 3.03 0.85
N GLY A 70 8.16 2.51 2.06
CA GLY A 70 8.17 3.28 3.31
C GLY A 70 9.53 3.22 4.01
N LEU A 71 9.92 4.30 4.67
CA LEU A 71 11.02 4.31 5.64
C LEU A 71 10.47 4.62 7.03
N THR A 72 10.79 3.75 7.97
CA THR A 72 10.56 4.00 9.39
C THR A 72 11.88 4.30 10.11
N ILE A 73 11.86 5.21 11.08
CA ILE A 73 12.99 5.49 11.98
C ILE A 73 12.44 5.48 13.40
N GLY A 74 13.01 4.67 14.30
CA GLY A 74 12.45 4.55 15.66
C GLY A 74 11.00 4.06 15.67
N LYS A 75 10.62 3.17 14.74
CA LYS A 75 9.25 2.69 14.50
C LYS A 75 8.24 3.76 14.07
N VAL A 76 8.70 4.95 13.66
CA VAL A 76 7.84 6.04 13.17
C VAL A 76 7.94 6.12 11.64
N PRO A 77 6.82 6.02 10.89
CA PRO A 77 6.81 6.29 9.45
C PRO A 77 7.32 7.70 9.16
N THR A 78 8.45 7.78 8.46
CA THR A 78 9.17 9.03 8.22
C THR A 78 9.12 9.44 6.76
N VAL A 79 9.23 8.50 5.83
CA VAL A 79 9.12 8.72 4.38
C VAL A 79 8.18 7.66 3.79
N GLY A 80 7.36 8.05 2.83
CA GLY A 80 6.54 7.15 2.03
C GLY A 80 6.56 7.56 0.56
N VAL A 81 6.63 6.56 -0.32
CA VAL A 81 6.57 6.70 -1.77
C VAL A 81 5.63 5.62 -2.30
N VAL A 82 4.63 6.02 -3.08
CA VAL A 82 3.76 5.08 -3.80
C VAL A 82 3.73 5.51 -5.26
N TYR A 83 4.08 4.59 -6.16
CA TYR A 83 4.18 4.89 -7.58
C TYR A 83 3.34 3.94 -8.41
N ASN A 84 2.37 4.47 -9.14
CA ASN A 84 1.66 3.74 -10.20
C ASN A 84 2.36 4.02 -11.54
N PRO A 85 3.08 3.02 -12.11
CA PRO A 85 3.80 3.20 -13.37
C PRO A 85 2.88 3.26 -14.60
N ILE A 86 1.65 2.75 -14.51
CA ILE A 86 0.69 2.74 -15.62
C ILE A 86 0.04 4.12 -15.78
N MET A 87 -0.27 4.76 -14.65
CA MET A 87 -0.91 6.08 -14.61
C MET A 87 0.10 7.24 -14.49
N GLU A 88 1.39 6.92 -14.32
CA GLU A 88 2.46 7.90 -14.05
C GLU A 88 2.15 8.79 -12.83
N GLU A 89 1.59 8.18 -11.78
CA GLU A 89 1.23 8.87 -10.54
C GLU A 89 2.24 8.51 -9.44
N LEU A 90 3.02 9.50 -9.02
CA LEU A 90 3.99 9.43 -7.95
C LEU A 90 3.47 10.19 -6.72
N PHE A 91 3.02 9.43 -5.73
CA PHE A 91 2.68 9.94 -4.41
C PHE A 91 3.93 9.90 -3.52
N THR A 92 4.20 11.00 -2.82
CA THR A 92 5.30 11.08 -1.86
C THR A 92 4.84 11.76 -0.57
N GLY A 93 5.44 11.38 0.55
CA GLY A 93 5.21 12.02 1.83
C GLY A 93 6.46 11.94 2.70
N VAL A 94 6.75 13.02 3.42
CA VAL A 94 7.82 13.06 4.42
C VAL A 94 7.27 13.69 5.69
N GLN A 95 7.55 13.09 6.84
CA GLN A 95 7.13 13.59 8.13
C GLN A 95 7.55 15.07 8.30
N GLY A 96 6.57 15.92 8.60
CA GLY A 96 6.78 17.36 8.76
C GLY A 96 6.97 18.17 7.47
N LYS A 97 6.92 17.55 6.28
CA LYS A 97 7.07 18.25 4.98
C LYS A 97 5.85 18.17 4.06
N GLY A 98 4.79 17.47 4.50
CA GLY A 98 3.56 17.31 3.72
C GLY A 98 3.60 16.11 2.76
N ALA A 99 2.58 16.03 1.91
CA ALA A 99 2.40 15.00 0.90
C ALA A 99 2.15 15.61 -0.48
N PHE A 100 2.57 14.91 -1.53
CA PHE A 100 2.55 15.39 -2.90
C PHE A 100 2.13 14.30 -3.88
N LEU A 101 1.41 14.68 -4.94
CA LEU A 101 1.15 13.88 -6.14
C LEU A 101 1.84 14.56 -7.32
N ASN A 102 2.80 13.88 -7.94
CA ASN A 102 3.58 14.41 -9.07
C ASN A 102 4.17 15.81 -8.76
N GLY A 103 4.67 15.99 -7.54
CA GLY A 103 5.25 17.24 -7.05
C GLY A 103 4.23 18.31 -6.61
N ASN A 104 2.94 18.09 -6.81
CA ASN A 104 1.88 19.02 -6.38
C ASN A 104 1.41 18.67 -4.97
N PRO A 105 1.31 19.63 -4.03
CA PRO A 105 0.81 19.37 -2.68
C PRO A 105 -0.61 18.82 -2.69
N ILE A 106 -0.87 17.79 -1.89
CA ILE A 106 -2.20 17.20 -1.70
C ILE A 106 -2.67 17.36 -0.26
N LYS A 107 -3.99 17.29 -0.07
CA LYS A 107 -4.64 17.35 1.24
C LYS A 107 -5.86 16.44 1.23
N VAL A 108 -6.17 15.89 2.40
CA VAL A 108 -7.40 15.11 2.62
C VAL A 108 -8.64 15.96 2.38
N SER A 109 -9.76 15.30 2.11
CA SER A 109 -11.06 15.98 2.05
C SER A 109 -11.45 16.56 3.42
N SER A 110 -12.30 17.60 3.44
CA SER A 110 -12.86 18.18 4.68
C SER A 110 -14.20 17.55 5.08
N GLN A 111 -14.57 16.41 4.50
CA GLN A 111 -15.88 15.80 4.73
C GLN A 111 -15.93 15.13 6.10
N SER A 112 -16.88 15.55 6.93
CA SER A 112 -17.10 15.00 8.28
C SER A 112 -18.40 14.21 8.41
N GLU A 113 -19.33 14.35 7.44
CA GLU A 113 -20.60 13.64 7.44
C GLU A 113 -20.47 12.32 6.67
N LEU A 114 -20.56 11.20 7.39
CA LEU A 114 -20.39 9.86 6.83
C LEU A 114 -21.27 9.59 5.60
N VAL A 115 -22.53 10.08 5.60
CA VAL A 115 -23.49 9.93 4.50
C VAL A 115 -23.07 10.62 3.21
N LYS A 116 -22.13 11.57 3.28
CA LYS A 116 -21.54 12.26 2.13
C LYS A 116 -20.19 11.69 1.72
N CYS A 117 -19.59 10.80 2.53
CA CYS A 117 -18.29 10.20 2.25
C CYS A 117 -18.36 9.11 1.17
N LEU A 118 -17.29 9.03 0.39
CA LEU A 118 -16.92 7.85 -0.38
C LEU A 118 -15.89 7.08 0.43
N LEU A 119 -16.14 5.79 0.70
CA LEU A 119 -15.17 4.94 1.40
C LEU A 119 -14.38 4.08 0.42
N ALA A 120 -13.09 3.89 0.69
CA ALA A 120 -12.28 2.89 0.03
C ALA A 120 -12.08 1.69 0.97
N THR A 121 -12.20 0.47 0.45
CA THR A 121 -11.99 -0.77 1.22
C THR A 121 -11.67 -1.92 0.26
N GLU A 122 -11.32 -3.08 0.79
CA GLU A 122 -11.09 -4.30 0.00
C GLU A 122 -11.74 -5.50 0.68
N ALA A 123 -12.11 -6.52 -0.10
CA ALA A 123 -12.65 -7.77 0.44
C ALA A 123 -11.55 -8.65 1.09
N GLY A 124 -10.28 -8.27 0.95
CA GLY A 124 -9.12 -9.07 1.32
C GLY A 124 -8.84 -10.20 0.33
N THR A 125 -7.78 -10.97 0.59
CA THR A 125 -7.30 -12.05 -0.30
C THR A 125 -7.74 -13.44 0.16
N LYS A 126 -8.02 -13.62 1.46
CA LYS A 126 -8.53 -14.88 2.01
C LYS A 126 -9.95 -15.17 1.51
N ARG A 127 -10.20 -16.45 1.18
CA ARG A 127 -11.46 -16.92 0.57
C ARG A 127 -12.18 -17.97 1.41
N ASP A 128 -11.74 -18.23 2.64
CA ASP A 128 -12.51 -19.05 3.56
C ASP A 128 -13.81 -18.33 3.96
N LYS A 129 -14.87 -19.11 4.18
CA LYS A 129 -16.21 -18.58 4.40
C LYS A 129 -16.27 -17.63 5.59
N ALA A 130 -15.62 -17.97 6.70
CA ALA A 130 -15.67 -17.16 7.92
C ALA A 130 -15.04 -15.78 7.72
N THR A 131 -13.87 -15.71 7.07
CA THR A 131 -13.21 -14.44 6.75
C THR A 131 -14.01 -13.62 5.76
N LEU A 132 -14.56 -14.26 4.71
CA LEU A 132 -15.39 -13.59 3.72
C LEU A 132 -16.65 -13.00 4.35
N ASP A 133 -17.43 -13.81 5.07
CA ASP A 133 -18.66 -13.36 5.75
C ASP A 133 -18.35 -12.16 6.65
N ALA A 134 -17.29 -12.25 7.46
CA ALA A 134 -16.88 -11.16 8.34
C ALA A 134 -16.50 -9.87 7.59
N SER A 135 -15.79 -9.98 6.45
CA SER A 135 -15.41 -8.82 5.63
C SER A 135 -16.63 -8.20 4.94
N THR A 136 -17.50 -9.01 4.35
CA THR A 136 -18.67 -8.55 3.61
C THR A 136 -19.75 -7.99 4.53
N ASP A 137 -19.91 -8.55 5.73
CA ASP A 137 -20.86 -8.03 6.71
C ASP A 137 -20.43 -6.65 7.23
N ARG A 138 -19.13 -6.42 7.42
CA ARG A 138 -18.59 -5.09 7.74
C ARG A 138 -18.90 -4.09 6.64
N ILE A 139 -18.62 -4.44 5.37
CA ILE A 139 -18.92 -3.58 4.22
C ILE A 139 -20.42 -3.29 4.14
N LYS A 140 -21.26 -4.33 4.25
CA LYS A 140 -22.73 -4.22 4.23
C LYS A 140 -23.25 -3.28 5.32
N SER A 141 -22.67 -3.34 6.53
CA SER A 141 -23.07 -2.47 7.64
C SER A 141 -22.81 -0.98 7.38
N LEU A 142 -21.91 -0.66 6.46
CA LEU A 142 -21.53 0.70 6.07
C LEU A 142 -22.30 1.21 4.85
N LEU A 143 -22.73 0.33 3.94
CA LEU A 143 -23.36 0.71 2.66
C LEU A 143 -24.60 1.62 2.81
N PHE A 144 -25.36 1.48 3.91
CA PHE A 144 -26.54 2.32 4.18
C PHE A 144 -26.19 3.67 4.84
N LYS A 145 -24.92 3.88 5.21
CA LYS A 145 -24.46 5.04 5.99
C LYS A 145 -23.55 5.97 5.20
N VAL A 146 -23.13 5.57 4.00
CA VAL A 146 -22.16 6.30 3.16
C VAL A 146 -22.71 6.58 1.78
N ARG A 147 -22.10 7.52 1.06
CA ARG A 147 -22.53 7.83 -0.31
C ARG A 147 -22.20 6.71 -1.28
N SER A 148 -21.00 6.13 -1.15
CA SER A 148 -20.54 5.04 -2.02
C SER A 148 -19.30 4.35 -1.43
N VAL A 149 -18.98 3.18 -1.98
CA VAL A 149 -17.76 2.42 -1.67
C VAL A 149 -16.94 2.21 -2.95
N ARG A 150 -15.62 2.19 -2.83
CA ARG A 150 -14.67 1.78 -3.87
C ARG A 150 -13.84 0.62 -3.35
N MET A 151 -13.56 -0.31 -4.25
CA MET A 151 -12.65 -1.43 -4.08
C MET A 151 -11.83 -1.46 -5.36
N SER A 152 -10.57 -1.02 -5.27
CA SER A 152 -9.70 -0.83 -6.43
C SER A 152 -8.84 -2.08 -6.70
N GLY A 153 -8.69 -2.95 -5.71
CA GLY A 153 -7.75 -4.07 -5.75
C GLY A 153 -6.31 -3.68 -5.36
N SER A 154 -6.05 -2.44 -4.96
CA SER A 154 -4.76 -1.94 -4.47
C SER A 154 -4.96 -1.15 -3.16
N CYS A 155 -4.37 -1.65 -2.08
CA CYS A 155 -4.51 -1.04 -0.76
C CYS A 155 -3.77 0.30 -0.69
N ALA A 156 -2.55 0.37 -1.22
CA ALA A 156 -1.73 1.56 -1.21
C ALA A 156 -2.34 2.68 -2.06
N LEU A 157 -2.88 2.38 -3.26
CA LEU A 157 -3.56 3.39 -4.06
C LEU A 157 -4.88 3.86 -3.43
N ASN A 158 -5.63 2.97 -2.77
CA ASN A 158 -6.79 3.38 -1.99
C ASN A 158 -6.41 4.38 -0.90
N LEU A 159 -5.31 4.17 -0.18
CA LEU A 159 -4.83 5.09 0.85
C LEU A 159 -4.37 6.43 0.25
N CYS A 160 -3.70 6.41 -0.90
CA CYS A 160 -3.29 7.62 -1.62
C CYS A 160 -4.48 8.47 -2.12
N GLY A 161 -5.65 7.84 -2.33
CA GLY A 161 -6.87 8.52 -2.77
C GLY A 161 -7.70 9.19 -1.67
N ILE A 162 -7.28 9.13 -0.40
CA ILE A 162 -7.99 9.69 0.78
C ILE A 162 -7.51 11.12 1.07
#